data_AF-A0A2D8T8Z6-F1
#
_entry.id   AF-A0A2D8T8Z6-F1
#
_cell.length_a   1.000
_cell.length_b   1.000
_cell.length_c   1.000
_cell.angle_alpha   90.00
_cell.angle_beta   90.00
_cell.angle_gamma   90.00
#
_symmetry.space_group_name_H-M   'P 1'
#
loop_
_entity.id
_entity.type
_entity.pdbx_description
1 polymer ?
#
loop_
_entity_poly.entity_id
_entity_poly.type
_entity_poly.pdbx_seq_one_letter_code
_entity_poly.pdbx_strand_id
1 'polypeptide(L)'
;MDEQTRRAKIEHGGFLLFLLAITVLLAAIAWPFLTPLFWAVLAAIMFQPLYRRVLRNMGGKRNRAAALTLLVITFAVVIPLMIIGTMIVDQATGIYLAIQEEQMDASEYFRWGYDALPARLQAMVDNSGYGEFDVLQQRALELLQQSVGMIAGKALEIGGGVLGFVLSFAVGLYATFFLLRDGEELTATVQSSLPMQPAIAERLVASFVAVTRATIKGSIVVGLVQGALGAITFWIVGLPAALLFGLLMAIFSLLPAVGPAIGPPCDQH
;
A
#
# COMPACT_ATOMS: atom_id res chain seq x y z
N MET A 1 -39.40 -27.39 40.74
CA MET A 1 -38.33 -26.37 40.87
C MET A 1 -37.34 -26.37 39.69
N ASP A 2 -37.58 -27.15 38.62
CA ASP A 2 -36.65 -27.31 37.48
C ASP A 2 -36.97 -26.44 36.24
N GLU A 3 -38.19 -25.91 36.13
CA GLU A 3 -38.62 -25.24 34.90
C GLU A 3 -38.18 -23.76 34.82
N GLN A 4 -38.04 -23.09 35.97
CA GLN A 4 -37.58 -21.70 36.04
C GLN A 4 -36.07 -21.55 35.74
N THR A 5 -35.25 -22.48 36.20
CA THR A 5 -33.79 -22.51 35.95
C THR A 5 -33.46 -22.80 34.50
N ARG A 6 -34.28 -23.60 33.79
CA ARG A 6 -34.09 -23.90 32.37
C ARG A 6 -34.41 -22.71 31.46
N ARG A 7 -35.47 -21.93 31.77
CA ARG A 7 -35.80 -20.69 31.04
C ARG A 7 -34.72 -19.62 31.21
N ALA A 8 -34.23 -19.39 32.43
CA ALA A 8 -33.15 -18.44 32.68
C ALA A 8 -31.85 -18.80 31.92
N LYS A 9 -31.49 -20.08 31.84
CA LYS A 9 -30.33 -20.54 31.06
C LYS A 9 -30.47 -20.32 29.55
N ILE A 10 -31.68 -20.48 29.01
CA ILE A 10 -31.97 -20.27 27.58
C ILE A 10 -32.02 -18.75 27.27
N GLU A 11 -32.57 -17.94 28.16
CA GLU A 11 -32.58 -16.47 28.03
C GLU A 11 -31.16 -15.89 28.12
N HIS A 12 -30.33 -16.34 29.06
CA HIS A 12 -28.92 -15.95 29.13
C HIS A 12 -28.09 -16.47 27.95
N GLY A 13 -28.35 -17.69 27.48
CA GLY A 13 -27.68 -18.24 26.29
C GLY A 13 -28.03 -17.49 25.00
N GLY A 14 -29.30 -17.16 24.81
CA GLY A 14 -29.77 -16.35 23.67
C GLY A 14 -29.23 -14.92 23.71
N PHE A 15 -29.24 -14.28 24.89
CA PHE A 15 -28.64 -12.95 25.08
C PHE A 15 -27.13 -12.95 24.79
N LEU A 16 -26.37 -13.94 25.29
CA LEU A 16 -24.95 -14.06 25.01
C LEU A 16 -24.66 -14.33 23.54
N LEU A 17 -25.46 -15.17 22.87
CA LEU A 17 -25.32 -15.44 21.43
C LEU A 17 -25.64 -14.18 20.61
N PHE A 18 -26.67 -13.44 20.97
CA PHE A 18 -27.02 -12.16 20.34
C PHE A 18 -25.94 -11.10 20.58
N LEU A 19 -25.41 -11.00 21.80
CA LEU A 19 -24.30 -10.09 22.13
C LEU A 19 -23.03 -10.46 21.36
N LEU A 20 -22.71 -11.75 21.26
CA LEU A 20 -21.60 -12.25 20.45
C LEU A 20 -21.81 -11.90 18.97
N ALA A 21 -23.02 -12.12 18.43
CA ALA A 21 -23.33 -11.81 17.04
C ALA A 21 -23.19 -10.30 16.75
N ILE A 22 -23.69 -9.43 17.62
CA ILE A 22 -23.50 -7.97 17.49
C ILE A 22 -22.02 -7.60 17.60
N THR A 23 -21.28 -8.20 18.55
CA THR A 23 -19.86 -7.92 18.74
C THR A 23 -19.04 -8.33 17.51
N VAL A 24 -19.32 -9.50 16.94
CA VAL A 24 -18.68 -9.99 15.71
C VAL A 24 -19.05 -9.10 14.52
N LEU A 25 -20.31 -8.71 14.39
CA LEU A 25 -20.77 -7.82 13.32
C LEU A 25 -20.09 -6.44 13.42
N LEU A 26 -20.03 -5.87 14.62
CA LEU A 26 -19.35 -4.60 14.87
C LEU A 26 -17.85 -4.71 14.58
N ALA A 27 -17.20 -5.78 15.01
CA ALA A 27 -15.80 -6.04 14.73
C ALA A 27 -15.54 -6.18 13.21
N ALA A 28 -16.42 -6.86 12.48
CA ALA A 28 -16.32 -6.99 11.03
C ALA A 28 -16.47 -5.65 10.30
N ILE A 29 -17.37 -4.78 10.76
CA ILE A 29 -17.54 -3.43 10.22
C ILE A 29 -16.34 -2.53 10.58
N ALA A 30 -15.78 -2.68 11.78
CA ALA A 30 -14.65 -1.88 12.26
C ALA A 30 -13.30 -2.30 11.65
N TRP A 31 -13.15 -3.59 11.31
CA TRP A 31 -11.93 -4.18 10.74
C TRP A 31 -11.28 -3.36 9.62
N PRO A 32 -11.99 -2.93 8.56
CA PRO A 32 -11.39 -2.14 7.48
C PRO A 32 -10.85 -0.78 7.93
N PHE A 33 -11.33 -0.22 9.04
CA PHE A 33 -10.88 1.08 9.57
C PHE A 33 -9.61 1.00 10.40
N LEU A 34 -9.21 -0.21 10.85
CA LEU A 34 -7.96 -0.41 11.60
C LEU A 34 -6.73 -0.08 10.74
N THR A 35 -6.76 -0.44 9.45
CA THR A 35 -5.66 -0.18 8.53
C THR A 35 -5.42 1.33 8.33
N PRO A 36 -6.41 2.14 7.95
CA PRO A 36 -6.26 3.61 7.92
C PRO A 36 -5.83 4.22 9.25
N LEU A 37 -6.36 3.73 10.37
CA LEU A 37 -6.03 4.24 11.69
C LEU A 37 -4.56 3.97 12.05
N PHE A 38 -4.06 2.78 11.73
CA PHE A 38 -2.66 2.43 11.90
C PHE A 38 -1.74 3.33 11.07
N TRP A 39 -2.07 3.53 9.78
CA TRP A 39 -1.35 4.48 8.93
C TRP A 39 -1.42 5.91 9.46
N ALA A 40 -2.54 6.32 10.05
CA ALA A 40 -2.69 7.63 10.67
C ALA A 40 -1.80 7.80 11.91
N VAL A 41 -1.63 6.77 12.73
CA VAL A 41 -0.70 6.77 13.87
C VAL A 41 0.74 6.93 13.37
N LEU A 42 1.15 6.14 12.38
CA LEU A 42 2.49 6.24 11.78
C LEU A 42 2.74 7.62 11.19
N ALA A 43 1.77 8.16 10.43
CA ALA A 43 1.84 9.49 9.86
C ALA A 43 1.94 10.56 10.95
N ALA A 44 1.09 10.49 11.98
CA ALA A 44 1.12 11.41 13.11
C ALA A 44 2.50 11.39 13.80
N ILE A 45 3.03 10.21 14.13
CA ILE A 45 4.37 10.07 14.70
C ILE A 45 5.41 10.71 13.78
N MET A 46 5.42 10.38 12.49
CA MET A 46 6.41 10.89 11.55
C MET A 46 6.36 12.41 11.40
N PHE A 47 5.16 12.97 11.25
CA PHE A 47 4.92 14.39 11.00
C PHE A 47 4.77 15.25 12.27
N GLN A 48 4.83 14.67 13.46
CA GLN A 48 4.82 15.44 14.71
C GLN A 48 5.93 16.52 14.84
N PRO A 49 7.18 16.36 14.35
CA PRO A 49 8.17 17.43 14.46
C PRO A 49 7.84 18.58 13.50
N LEU A 50 7.21 18.29 12.35
CA LEU A 50 6.67 19.31 11.46
C LEU A 50 5.52 20.06 12.14
N TYR A 51 4.57 19.33 12.72
CA TYR A 51 3.48 19.92 13.49
C TYR A 51 3.97 20.85 14.60
N ARG A 52 4.95 20.42 15.40
CA ARG A 52 5.52 21.26 16.49
C ARG A 52 6.19 22.53 15.96
N ARG A 53 6.90 22.46 14.83
CA ARG A 53 7.48 23.64 14.19
C ARG A 53 6.40 24.61 13.72
N VAL A 54 5.36 24.10 13.06
CA VAL A 54 4.22 24.92 12.60
C VAL A 54 3.47 25.52 13.80
N LEU A 55 3.24 24.75 14.86
CA LEU A 55 2.56 25.19 16.07
C LEU A 55 3.29 26.35 16.74
N ARG A 56 4.62 26.26 16.83
CA ARG A 56 5.47 27.33 17.36
C ARG A 56 5.39 28.59 16.50
N ASN A 57 5.39 28.44 15.18
CA ASN A 57 5.30 29.58 14.26
C ASN A 57 3.90 30.23 14.23
N MET A 58 2.84 29.47 14.52
CA MET A 58 1.45 29.95 14.54
C MET A 58 0.96 30.43 15.91
N GLY A 59 1.87 30.61 16.88
CA GLY A 59 1.53 31.12 18.22
C GLY A 59 0.62 30.20 19.03
N GLY A 60 0.79 28.88 18.90
CA GLY A 60 0.08 27.90 19.75
C GLY A 60 -1.34 27.52 19.29
N LYS A 61 -1.79 27.98 18.12
CA LYS A 61 -3.13 27.66 17.58
C LYS A 61 -3.20 26.21 17.06
N ARG A 62 -3.52 25.27 17.95
CA ARG A 62 -3.55 23.80 17.68
C ARG A 62 -4.28 23.41 16.39
N ASN A 63 -5.51 23.90 16.16
CA ASN A 63 -6.31 23.55 14.97
C ASN A 63 -5.67 24.02 13.65
N ARG A 64 -5.13 25.24 13.62
CA ARG A 64 -4.53 25.80 12.39
C ARG A 64 -3.22 25.09 12.07
N ALA A 65 -2.41 24.81 13.09
CA ALA A 65 -1.17 24.07 12.93
C ALA A 65 -1.42 22.64 12.44
N ALA A 66 -2.44 21.96 12.99
CA ALA A 66 -2.83 20.62 12.57
C ALA A 66 -3.35 20.62 11.13
N ALA A 67 -4.22 21.58 10.77
CA ALA A 67 -4.74 21.70 9.41
C ALA A 67 -3.64 21.98 8.37
N LEU A 68 -2.67 22.86 8.68
CA LEU A 68 -1.56 23.13 7.77
C LEU A 68 -0.65 21.91 7.62
N THR A 69 -0.36 21.21 8.74
CA THR A 69 0.45 19.98 8.69
C THR A 69 -0.27 18.89 7.90
N LEU A 70 -1.58 18.75 8.08
CA LEU A 70 -2.42 17.82 7.32
C LEU A 70 -2.39 18.14 5.83
N LEU A 71 -2.48 19.43 5.46
CA LEU A 71 -2.38 19.87 4.09
C LEU A 71 -1.02 19.49 3.47
N VAL A 72 0.08 19.67 4.21
CA VAL A 72 1.41 19.22 3.77
C VAL A 72 1.46 17.69 3.57
N ILE A 73 0.87 16.91 4.49
CA ILE A 73 0.78 15.45 4.38
C ILE A 73 -0.02 15.07 3.12
N THR A 74 -1.17 15.69 2.91
CA THR A 74 -2.02 15.44 1.73
C THR A 74 -1.24 15.67 0.44
N PHE A 75 -0.56 16.81 0.29
CA PHE A 75 0.24 17.07 -0.91
C PHE A 75 1.43 16.11 -1.06
N ALA A 76 2.11 15.78 0.04
CA ALA A 76 3.24 14.85 0.02
C ALA A 76 2.83 13.43 -0.44
N VAL A 77 1.57 13.02 -0.23
CA VAL A 77 1.04 11.72 -0.68
C VAL A 77 0.40 11.81 -2.06
N VAL A 78 -0.43 12.83 -2.30
CA VAL A 78 -1.20 12.95 -3.56
C VAL A 78 -0.29 13.22 -4.76
N ILE A 79 0.76 14.04 -4.60
CA ILE A 79 1.65 14.38 -5.72
C ILE A 79 2.35 13.14 -6.31
N PRO A 80 3.03 12.29 -5.52
CA PRO A 80 3.62 11.06 -6.05
C PRO A 80 2.57 10.13 -6.69
N LEU A 81 1.40 9.98 -6.07
CA LEU A 81 0.31 9.16 -6.61
C LEU A 81 -0.16 9.65 -7.98
N MET A 82 -0.29 10.97 -8.16
CA MET A 82 -0.65 11.57 -9.43
C MET A 82 0.41 11.30 -10.51
N ILE A 83 1.69 11.48 -10.18
CA ILE A 83 2.81 11.21 -11.12
C ILE A 83 2.80 9.75 -11.57
N ILE A 84 2.63 8.81 -10.63
CA ILE A 84 2.56 7.38 -10.95
C ILE A 84 1.32 7.09 -11.80
N GLY A 85 0.17 7.65 -11.41
CA GLY A 85 -1.08 7.49 -12.14
C GLY A 85 -0.96 7.93 -13.60
N THR A 86 -0.38 9.12 -13.86
CA THR A 86 -0.15 9.59 -15.22
C THR A 86 0.84 8.72 -15.97
N MET A 87 1.96 8.31 -15.34
CA MET A 87 2.94 7.42 -15.98
C MET A 87 2.35 6.06 -16.37
N ILE A 88 1.45 5.49 -15.55
CA ILE A 88 0.76 4.23 -15.87
C ILE A 88 -0.21 4.44 -17.04
N VAL A 89 -0.99 5.53 -17.01
CA VAL A 89 -1.93 5.85 -18.09
C VAL A 89 -1.19 6.05 -19.41
N ASP A 90 -0.11 6.85 -19.42
CA ASP A 90 0.69 7.13 -20.62
C ASP A 90 1.32 5.86 -21.20
N GLN A 91 1.75 4.93 -20.35
CA GLN A 91 2.30 3.66 -20.81
C GLN A 91 1.21 2.70 -21.30
N ALA A 92 0.05 2.66 -20.65
CA ALA A 92 -1.08 1.86 -21.07
C ALA A 92 -1.65 2.35 -22.41
N THR A 93 -1.77 3.67 -22.61
CA THR A 93 -2.22 4.27 -23.87
C THR A 93 -1.18 4.11 -24.98
N GLY A 94 0.12 4.23 -24.67
CA GLY A 94 1.20 3.98 -25.63
C GLY A 94 1.20 2.54 -26.17
N ILE A 95 0.97 1.56 -25.29
CA ILE A 95 0.81 0.15 -25.69
C ILE A 95 -0.48 -0.04 -26.51
N TYR A 96 -1.58 0.57 -26.08
CA TYR A 96 -2.87 0.46 -26.78
C TYR A 96 -2.84 1.05 -28.20
N LEU A 97 -2.24 2.24 -28.37
CA LEU A 97 -2.07 2.89 -29.66
C LEU A 97 -1.12 2.10 -30.57
N ALA A 98 -0.02 1.57 -30.02
CA ALA A 98 0.90 0.70 -30.76
C ALA A 98 0.22 -0.59 -31.29
N ILE A 99 -0.80 -1.08 -30.59
CA ILE A 99 -1.60 -2.24 -31.01
C ILE A 99 -2.68 -1.84 -32.04
N GLN A 100 -3.28 -0.66 -31.89
CA GLN A 100 -4.41 -0.22 -32.73
C GLN A 100 -3.98 0.35 -34.09
N GLU A 101 -2.77 0.89 -34.20
CA GLU A 101 -2.33 1.53 -35.45
C GLU A 101 -1.83 0.57 -36.54
N GLU A 102 -1.68 -0.74 -36.31
CA GLU A 102 -1.23 -1.72 -37.34
C GLU A 102 0.06 -1.30 -38.10
N GLN A 103 0.81 -0.31 -37.58
CA GLN A 103 1.94 0.34 -38.27
C GLN A 103 3.27 0.19 -37.54
N MET A 104 3.29 -0.53 -36.42
CA MET A 104 4.53 -0.86 -35.73
C MET A 104 4.64 -2.36 -35.67
N ASP A 105 5.54 -2.86 -36.52
CA ASP A 105 6.01 -4.23 -36.60
C ASP A 105 6.27 -4.74 -35.18
N ALA A 106 5.32 -5.51 -34.61
CA ALA A 106 5.48 -6.16 -33.31
C ALA A 106 6.74 -7.05 -33.28
N SER A 107 7.27 -7.36 -34.47
CA SER A 107 8.57 -7.97 -34.71
C SER A 107 9.77 -7.18 -34.22
N GLU A 108 9.76 -5.85 -34.19
CA GLU A 108 10.94 -5.06 -33.80
C GLU A 108 11.14 -5.00 -32.28
N TYR A 109 10.05 -4.87 -31.51
CA TYR A 109 10.07 -4.95 -30.05
C TYR A 109 10.33 -6.38 -29.54
N PHE A 110 9.74 -7.39 -30.20
CA PHE A 110 10.04 -8.78 -29.89
C PHE A 110 11.47 -9.16 -30.29
N ARG A 111 12.01 -8.64 -31.39
CA ARG A 111 13.42 -8.83 -31.79
C ARG A 111 14.39 -8.20 -30.80
N TRP A 112 14.11 -7.01 -30.28
CA TRP A 112 14.93 -6.41 -29.23
C TRP A 112 14.92 -7.25 -27.94
N GLY A 113 13.77 -7.80 -27.55
CA GLY A 113 13.68 -8.74 -26.43
C GLY A 113 14.35 -10.09 -26.72
N TYR A 114 14.32 -10.56 -27.97
CA TYR A 114 14.95 -11.80 -28.43
C TYR A 114 16.48 -11.69 -28.49
N ASP A 115 17.01 -10.56 -28.96
CA ASP A 115 18.45 -10.29 -29.04
C ASP A 115 19.07 -10.00 -27.65
N ALA A 116 18.27 -9.57 -26.68
CA ALA A 116 18.70 -9.41 -25.29
C ALA A 116 18.80 -10.75 -24.53
N LEU A 117 18.27 -11.85 -25.08
CA LEU A 117 18.37 -13.19 -24.47
C LEU A 117 19.76 -13.80 -24.69
N PRO A 118 20.34 -14.48 -23.70
CA PRO A 118 21.58 -15.24 -23.87
C PRO A 118 21.45 -16.25 -25.02
N ALA A 119 22.49 -16.39 -25.84
CA ALA A 119 22.51 -17.25 -27.05
C ALA A 119 22.05 -18.71 -26.81
N ARG A 120 22.12 -19.22 -25.57
CA ARG A 120 21.61 -20.54 -25.20
C ARG A 120 20.08 -20.63 -25.19
N LEU A 121 19.38 -19.55 -24.86
CA LEU A 121 17.92 -19.49 -24.89
C LEU A 121 17.41 -19.27 -26.31
N GLN A 122 18.10 -18.46 -27.11
CA GLN A 122 17.83 -18.30 -28.54
C GLN A 122 17.92 -19.65 -29.26
N ALA A 123 19.01 -20.40 -29.05
CA ALA A 123 19.18 -21.73 -29.63
C ALA A 123 18.13 -22.77 -29.15
N MET A 124 17.53 -22.58 -27.97
CA MET A 124 16.46 -23.45 -27.45
C MET A 124 15.12 -23.16 -28.12
N VAL A 125 14.85 -21.89 -28.41
CA VAL A 125 13.64 -21.44 -29.13
C VAL A 125 13.71 -21.84 -30.60
N ASP A 126 14.86 -21.67 -31.25
CA ASP A 126 15.03 -22.04 -32.66
C ASP A 126 14.97 -23.56 -32.89
N ASN A 127 15.49 -24.36 -31.95
CA ASN A 127 15.49 -25.83 -32.08
C ASN A 127 14.16 -26.50 -31.68
N SER A 128 13.20 -25.77 -31.12
CA SER A 128 11.93 -26.35 -30.65
C SER A 128 10.80 -26.30 -31.69
N GLY A 129 11.07 -25.83 -32.92
CA GLY A 129 10.10 -25.84 -34.03
C GLY A 129 9.02 -24.75 -33.94
N TYR A 130 9.18 -23.78 -33.03
CA TYR A 130 8.30 -22.61 -32.88
C TYR A 130 8.73 -21.42 -33.76
N GLY A 131 9.46 -21.69 -34.85
CA GLY A 131 10.01 -20.68 -35.77
C GLY A 131 9.00 -20.06 -36.74
N GLU A 132 7.71 -20.32 -36.60
CA GLU A 132 6.66 -19.60 -37.33
C GLU A 132 6.17 -18.41 -36.49
N PHE A 133 6.77 -17.26 -36.80
CA PHE A 133 6.50 -15.94 -36.24
C PHE A 133 4.98 -15.61 -36.16
N ASP A 134 4.19 -16.09 -37.12
CA ASP A 134 2.73 -15.89 -37.20
C ASP A 134 1.93 -16.61 -36.11
N VAL A 135 2.32 -17.84 -35.72
CA VAL A 135 1.56 -18.63 -34.73
C VAL A 135 1.77 -18.08 -33.32
N LEU A 136 2.97 -17.56 -33.04
CA LEU A 136 3.26 -16.87 -31.78
C LEU A 136 2.52 -15.53 -31.70
N GLN A 137 2.50 -14.78 -32.81
CA GLN A 137 1.78 -13.51 -32.90
C GLN A 137 0.27 -13.69 -32.70
N GLN A 138 -0.34 -14.67 -33.38
CA GLN A 138 -1.78 -14.95 -33.25
C GLN A 138 -2.16 -15.40 -31.84
N ARG A 139 -1.37 -16.27 -31.19
CA ARG A 139 -1.62 -16.66 -29.79
C ARG A 139 -1.38 -15.52 -28.82
N ALA A 140 -0.39 -14.65 -29.06
CA ALA A 140 -0.17 -13.47 -28.24
C ALA A 140 -1.34 -12.47 -28.38
N LEU A 141 -1.86 -12.27 -29.59
CA LEU A 141 -3.05 -11.46 -29.86
C LEU A 141 -4.32 -12.05 -29.25
N GLU A 142 -4.53 -13.37 -29.32
CA GLU A 142 -5.66 -14.04 -28.67
C GLU A 142 -5.59 -13.96 -27.14
N LEU A 143 -4.41 -14.14 -26.55
CA LEU A 143 -4.18 -13.97 -25.12
C LEU A 143 -4.37 -12.51 -24.68
N LEU A 144 -3.94 -11.55 -25.49
CA LEU A 144 -4.18 -10.12 -25.27
C LEU A 144 -5.67 -9.77 -25.37
N GLN A 145 -6.39 -10.27 -26.38
CA GLN A 145 -7.82 -10.01 -26.55
C GLN A 145 -8.67 -10.65 -25.45
N GLN A 146 -8.35 -11.87 -25.01
CA GLN A 146 -8.97 -12.47 -23.83
C GLN A 146 -8.67 -11.68 -22.55
N SER A 147 -7.48 -11.07 -22.46
CA SER A 147 -7.12 -10.20 -21.35
C SER A 147 -7.90 -8.88 -21.36
N VAL A 148 -8.18 -8.30 -22.54
CA VAL A 148 -9.01 -7.08 -22.70
C VAL A 148 -10.45 -7.29 -22.24
N GLY A 149 -11.03 -8.48 -22.47
CA GLY A 149 -12.34 -8.85 -21.93
C GLY A 149 -12.37 -8.92 -20.39
N MET A 150 -11.29 -9.38 -19.75
CA MET A 150 -11.14 -9.34 -18.28
C MET A 150 -10.91 -7.92 -17.75
N ILE A 151 -10.27 -7.04 -18.52
CA ILE A 151 -10.01 -5.63 -18.15
C ILE A 151 -11.34 -4.85 -18.01
N ALA A 152 -12.35 -5.11 -18.84
CA ALA A 152 -13.66 -4.48 -18.72
C ALA A 152 -14.40 -4.86 -17.41
N GLY A 153 -14.30 -6.12 -16.97
CA GLY A 153 -14.80 -6.57 -15.67
C GLY A 153 -14.01 -5.96 -14.50
N LYS A 154 -12.68 -5.82 -14.66
CA LYS A 154 -11.83 -5.15 -13.68
C LYS A 154 -12.01 -3.63 -13.62
N ALA A 155 -12.54 -2.98 -14.64
CA ALA A 155 -12.79 -1.53 -14.61
C ALA A 155 -13.80 -1.14 -13.50
N LEU A 156 -14.82 -1.98 -13.27
CA LEU A 156 -15.77 -1.81 -12.15
C LEU A 156 -15.13 -2.10 -10.79
N GLU A 157 -14.26 -3.11 -10.69
CA GLU A 157 -13.48 -3.39 -9.47
C GLU A 157 -12.46 -2.28 -9.16
N ILE A 158 -11.83 -1.71 -10.18
CA ILE A 158 -10.92 -0.55 -10.06
C ILE A 158 -11.70 0.65 -9.54
N GLY A 159 -12.89 0.94 -10.08
CA GLY A 159 -13.76 2.02 -9.58
C GLY A 159 -14.14 1.86 -8.11
N GLY A 160 -14.51 0.65 -7.69
CA GLY A 160 -14.75 0.32 -6.28
C GLY A 160 -13.50 0.45 -5.40
N GLY A 161 -12.35 0.02 -5.91
CA GLY A 161 -11.05 0.18 -5.25
C GLY A 161 -10.65 1.64 -5.05
N VAL A 162 -10.91 2.52 -6.02
CA VAL A 162 -10.64 3.97 -5.90
C VAL A 162 -11.51 4.60 -4.82
N LEU A 163 -12.82 4.32 -4.79
CA LEU A 163 -13.71 4.84 -3.74
C LEU A 163 -13.29 4.35 -2.36
N GLY A 164 -12.95 3.06 -2.23
CA GLY A 164 -12.44 2.48 -1.00
C GLY A 164 -11.13 3.13 -0.53
N PHE A 165 -10.22 3.41 -1.46
CA PHE A 165 -8.98 4.15 -1.19
C PHE A 165 -9.26 5.57 -0.73
N VAL A 166 -10.13 6.32 -1.43
CA VAL A 166 -10.48 7.70 -1.07
C VAL A 166 -11.11 7.77 0.32
N LEU A 167 -12.04 6.86 0.62
CA LEU A 167 -12.68 6.80 1.94
C LEU A 167 -11.65 6.45 3.03
N SER A 168 -10.81 5.44 2.80
CA SER A 168 -9.73 5.04 3.71
C SER A 168 -8.75 6.18 3.95
N PHE A 169 -8.36 6.89 2.89
CA PHE A 169 -7.47 8.04 2.95
C PHE A 169 -8.11 9.20 3.72
N ALA A 170 -9.39 9.50 3.48
CA ALA A 170 -10.13 10.54 4.20
C ALA A 170 -10.24 10.23 5.70
N VAL A 171 -10.56 8.99 6.07
CA VAL A 171 -10.57 8.54 7.47
C VAL A 171 -9.18 8.61 8.09
N GLY A 172 -8.15 8.18 7.37
CA GLY A 172 -6.76 8.28 7.82
C GLY A 172 -6.32 9.72 8.05
N LEU A 173 -6.68 10.65 7.16
CA LEU A 173 -6.43 12.09 7.32
C LEU A 173 -7.17 12.66 8.53
N TYR A 174 -8.45 12.29 8.70
CA TYR A 174 -9.23 12.70 9.86
C TYR A 174 -8.60 12.22 11.16
N ALA A 175 -8.24 10.94 11.25
CA ALA A 175 -7.53 10.40 12.41
C ALA A 175 -6.19 11.09 12.63
N THR A 176 -5.39 11.30 11.58
CA THR A 176 -4.09 11.99 11.67
C THR A 176 -4.25 13.41 12.20
N PHE A 177 -5.29 14.14 11.77
CA PHE A 177 -5.59 15.48 12.27
C PHE A 177 -5.81 15.49 13.79
N PHE A 178 -6.65 14.58 14.29
CA PHE A 178 -6.91 14.46 15.73
C PHE A 178 -5.67 13.99 16.49
N LEU A 179 -4.92 13.01 15.96
CA LEU A 179 -3.69 12.52 16.60
C LEU A 179 -2.59 13.59 16.64
N LEU A 180 -2.46 14.44 15.63
CA LEU A 180 -1.52 15.57 15.64
C LEU A 180 -1.97 16.65 16.62
N ARG A 181 -3.27 16.95 16.68
CA ARG A 181 -3.83 18.00 17.54
C ARG A 181 -3.80 17.63 19.02
N ASP A 182 -4.27 16.44 19.34
CA ASP A 182 -4.56 15.97 20.71
C ASP A 182 -3.57 14.88 21.17
N GLY A 183 -2.49 14.66 20.41
CA GLY A 183 -1.56 13.56 20.64
C GLY A 183 -0.89 13.57 22.02
N GLU A 184 -0.71 14.74 22.65
CA GLU A 184 -0.14 14.84 23.99
C GLU A 184 -1.13 14.34 25.06
N GLU A 185 -2.40 14.71 24.94
CA GLU A 185 -3.47 14.25 25.84
C GLU A 185 -3.73 12.75 25.66
N LEU A 186 -3.72 12.27 24.40
CA LEU A 186 -3.85 10.85 24.08
C LEU A 186 -2.66 10.04 24.63
N THR A 187 -1.44 10.55 24.49
CA THR A 187 -0.23 9.90 25.03
C THR A 187 -0.29 9.80 26.56
N ALA A 188 -0.71 10.87 27.24
CA ALA A 188 -0.86 10.86 28.69
C ALA A 188 -1.90 9.82 29.15
N THR A 189 -3.03 9.73 28.44
CA THR A 189 -4.09 8.75 28.72
C THR A 189 -3.62 7.31 28.52
N VAL A 190 -2.84 7.06 27.46
CA VAL A 190 -2.23 5.74 27.21
C VAL A 190 -1.25 5.39 28.34
N GLN A 191 -0.40 6.33 28.75
CA GLN A 191 0.56 6.10 29.83
C GLN A 191 -0.11 5.85 31.18
N SER A 192 -1.20 6.54 31.51
CA SER A 192 -1.92 6.34 32.78
C SER A 192 -2.73 5.05 32.82
N SER A 193 -3.07 4.48 31.66
CA SER A 193 -3.83 3.23 31.56
C SER A 193 -2.94 1.99 31.65
N LEU A 194 -1.63 2.15 31.51
CA LEU A 194 -0.68 1.05 31.65
C LEU A 194 -0.50 0.67 33.13
N PRO A 195 -0.59 -0.61 33.50
CA PRO A 195 -0.36 -1.10 34.86
C PRO A 195 1.16 -1.15 35.18
N MET A 196 1.88 -0.06 34.95
CA MET A 196 3.34 0.04 35.09
C MET A 196 3.72 1.36 35.77
N GLN A 197 4.96 1.47 36.24
CA GLN A 197 5.46 2.73 36.79
C GLN A 197 5.49 3.82 35.68
N PRO A 198 5.09 5.09 35.98
CA PRO A 198 5.01 6.15 34.98
C PRO A 198 6.31 6.37 34.19
N ALA A 199 7.46 6.29 34.87
CA ALA A 199 8.77 6.43 34.23
C ALA A 199 9.09 5.31 33.22
N ILE A 200 8.57 4.10 33.43
CA ILE A 200 8.74 2.97 32.51
C ILE A 200 7.81 3.17 31.30
N ALA A 201 6.55 3.56 31.53
CA ALA A 201 5.59 3.84 30.46
C ALA A 201 6.08 4.96 29.52
N GLU A 202 6.60 6.06 30.07
CA GLU A 202 7.16 7.16 29.28
C GLU A 202 8.35 6.69 28.41
N ARG A 203 9.28 5.92 28.98
CA ARG A 203 10.43 5.36 28.25
C ARG A 203 9.99 4.40 27.14
N LEU A 204 8.97 3.57 27.39
CA LEU A 204 8.46 2.63 26.41
C LEU A 204 7.85 3.37 25.21
N VAL A 205 7.01 4.37 25.46
CA VAL A 205 6.41 5.20 24.40
C VAL A 205 7.50 5.96 23.63
N ALA A 206 8.47 6.56 24.33
CA ALA A 206 9.57 7.28 23.69
C ALA A 206 10.42 6.36 22.81
N SER A 207 10.74 5.15 23.29
CA SER A 207 11.47 4.13 22.53
C SER A 207 10.68 3.68 21.29
N PHE A 208 9.38 3.41 21.44
CA PHE A 208 8.50 3.06 20.32
C PHE A 208 8.48 4.14 19.24
N VAL A 209 8.33 5.41 19.64
CA VAL A 209 8.37 6.55 18.71
C VAL A 209 9.74 6.67 18.03
N ALA A 210 10.83 6.48 18.78
CA ALA A 210 12.18 6.56 18.24
C ALA A 210 12.45 5.45 17.21
N VAL A 211 12.12 4.19 17.55
CA VAL A 211 12.26 3.04 16.64
C VAL A 211 11.39 3.21 15.42
N THR A 212 10.11 3.58 15.59
CA THR A 212 9.19 3.81 14.46
C THR A 212 9.74 4.87 13.49
N ARG A 213 10.23 5.99 14.02
CA ARG A 213 10.86 7.03 13.20
C ARG A 213 12.14 6.55 12.52
N ALA A 214 12.97 5.78 13.22
CA ALA A 214 14.22 5.26 12.68
C ALA A 214 13.93 4.30 11.51
N THR A 215 13.00 3.37 11.70
CA THR A 215 12.58 2.40 10.68
C THR A 215 12.03 3.10 9.44
N ILE A 216 11.09 4.03 9.59
CA ILE A 216 10.49 4.71 8.44
C ILE A 216 11.52 5.57 7.70
N LYS A 217 12.36 6.32 8.42
CA LYS A 217 13.45 7.08 7.79
C LYS A 217 14.42 6.16 7.06
N GLY A 218 14.74 5.00 7.65
CA GLY A 218 15.56 3.96 7.03
C GLY A 218 14.94 3.47 5.72
N SER A 219 13.67 3.06 5.74
CA SER A 219 12.94 2.60 4.54
C SER A 219 12.89 3.66 3.44
N ILE A 220 12.72 4.95 3.79
CA ILE A 220 12.74 6.04 2.81
C ILE A 220 14.12 6.15 2.16
N VAL A 221 15.21 6.12 2.95
CA VAL A 221 16.57 6.21 2.42
C VAL A 221 16.88 5.00 1.53
N VAL A 222 16.55 3.79 1.98
CA VAL A 222 16.74 2.56 1.21
C VAL A 222 15.95 2.61 -0.10
N GLY A 223 14.69 3.03 -0.06
CA GLY A 223 13.85 3.15 -1.25
C GLY A 223 14.37 4.18 -2.24
N LEU A 224 14.88 5.32 -1.78
CA LEU A 224 15.51 6.31 -2.66
C LEU A 224 16.76 5.75 -3.35
N VAL A 225 17.62 5.06 -2.60
CA VAL A 225 18.83 4.42 -3.15
C VAL A 225 18.45 3.33 -4.15
N GLN A 226 17.53 2.44 -3.79
CA GLN A 226 17.08 1.35 -4.68
C GLN A 226 16.37 1.88 -5.91
N GLY A 227 15.53 2.91 -5.77
CA GLY A 227 14.84 3.52 -6.90
C GLY A 227 15.78 4.23 -7.86
N ALA A 228 16.75 4.98 -7.34
CA ALA A 228 17.77 5.63 -8.16
C ALA A 228 18.65 4.60 -8.90
N LEU A 229 19.13 3.57 -8.19
CA LEU A 229 19.93 2.50 -8.80
C LEU A 229 19.12 1.73 -9.84
N GLY A 230 17.86 1.41 -9.55
CA GLY A 230 16.94 0.76 -10.49
C GLY A 230 16.72 1.60 -11.75
N ALA A 231 16.40 2.90 -11.58
CA ALA A 231 16.23 3.82 -12.70
C ALA A 231 17.48 3.92 -13.57
N ILE A 232 18.67 4.07 -12.95
CA ILE A 232 19.95 4.13 -13.67
C ILE A 232 20.23 2.83 -14.41
N THR A 233 20.01 1.68 -13.76
CA THR A 233 20.23 0.35 -14.36
C THR A 233 19.34 0.16 -15.59
N PHE A 234 18.04 0.46 -15.48
CA PHE A 234 17.12 0.32 -16.61
C PHE A 234 17.39 1.34 -17.71
N TRP A 235 17.86 2.54 -17.36
CA TRP A 235 18.26 3.54 -18.33
C TRP A 235 19.48 3.09 -19.14
N ILE A 236 20.49 2.47 -18.49
CA ILE A 236 21.66 1.90 -19.16
C ILE A 236 21.28 0.74 -20.09
N VAL A 237 20.32 -0.09 -19.69
CA VAL A 237 19.79 -1.20 -20.51
C VAL A 237 18.95 -0.70 -21.70
N GLY A 238 18.58 0.59 -21.73
CA GLY A 238 17.79 1.18 -22.80
C GLY A 238 16.28 0.90 -22.68
N LEU A 239 15.79 0.58 -21.48
CA LEU A 239 14.36 0.34 -21.26
C LEU A 239 13.56 1.66 -21.34
N PRO A 240 12.52 1.74 -22.17
CA PRO A 240 11.74 2.97 -22.38
C PRO A 240 11.09 3.51 -21.09
N ALA A 241 10.78 2.61 -20.15
CA ALA A 241 10.11 2.92 -18.90
C ALA A 241 11.04 2.89 -17.67
N ALA A 242 12.34 3.14 -17.85
CA ALA A 242 13.35 3.07 -16.78
C ALA A 242 12.96 3.85 -15.51
N LEU A 243 12.40 5.06 -15.67
CA LEU A 243 11.96 5.90 -14.55
C LEU A 243 10.78 5.29 -13.80
N LEU A 244 9.80 4.70 -14.51
CA LEU A 244 8.67 4.02 -13.87
C LEU A 244 9.17 2.83 -13.05
N PHE A 245 10.02 1.98 -13.63
CA PHE A 245 10.52 0.81 -12.91
C PHE A 245 11.37 1.18 -11.70
N GLY A 246 12.21 2.22 -11.79
CA GLY A 246 12.93 2.76 -10.64
C GLY A 246 11.99 3.29 -9.56
N LEU A 247 10.92 4.00 -9.94
CA LEU A 247 9.91 4.50 -9.00
C LEU A 247 9.13 3.35 -8.34
N LEU A 248 8.74 2.33 -9.10
CA LEU A 248 8.09 1.12 -8.58
C LEU A 248 9.00 0.38 -7.59
N MET A 249 10.30 0.23 -7.91
CA MET A 249 11.28 -0.35 -7.00
C MET A 249 11.41 0.46 -5.71
N ALA A 250 11.44 1.79 -5.79
CA ALA A 250 11.44 2.66 -4.61
C ALA A 250 10.23 2.40 -3.72
N ILE A 251 9.03 2.34 -4.32
CA ILE A 251 7.77 2.13 -3.57
C ILE A 251 7.72 0.74 -2.93
N PHE A 252 8.10 -0.30 -3.69
CA PHE A 252 8.11 -1.67 -3.17
C PHE A 252 9.15 -1.87 -2.06
N SER A 253 10.22 -1.07 -2.04
CA SER A 253 11.15 -1.00 -0.92
C SER A 253 10.53 -0.39 0.35
N LEU A 254 9.63 0.57 0.18
CA LEU A 254 8.93 1.24 1.28
C LEU A 254 7.83 0.37 1.88
N LEU A 255 7.27 -0.57 1.12
CA LEU A 255 6.43 -1.63 1.68
C LEU A 255 7.34 -2.46 2.59
N PRO A 256 7.13 -2.46 3.93
CA PRO A 256 7.87 -3.36 4.81
C PRO A 256 7.71 -4.75 4.21
N ALA A 257 8.81 -5.33 3.72
CA ALA A 257 8.83 -6.63 3.06
C ALA A 257 7.89 -7.52 3.83
N VAL A 258 6.76 -7.88 3.21
CA VAL A 258 5.60 -8.52 3.85
C VAL A 258 6.16 -9.53 4.83
N GLY A 259 6.22 -9.14 6.11
CA GLY A 259 7.03 -9.86 7.10
C GLY A 259 6.53 -11.30 7.05
N PRO A 260 7.41 -12.31 6.99
CA PRO A 260 7.09 -13.65 6.51
C PRO A 260 5.82 -14.19 7.17
N ALA A 261 4.66 -13.88 6.57
CA ALA A 261 3.36 -14.40 6.95
C ALA A 261 3.16 -15.80 6.34
N ILE A 262 4.20 -16.28 5.66
CA ILE A 262 4.37 -17.62 5.12
C ILE A 262 5.60 -18.24 5.80
N GLY A 263 5.64 -18.19 7.13
CA GLY A 263 6.42 -19.21 7.85
C GLY A 263 5.71 -20.55 7.60
N PRO A 264 6.38 -21.59 7.07
CA PRO A 264 5.78 -22.92 7.03
C PRO A 264 5.31 -23.28 8.44
N PRO A 265 4.18 -23.99 8.61
CA PRO A 265 3.79 -24.48 9.93
C PRO A 265 4.97 -25.27 10.50
N CYS A 266 5.51 -24.82 11.62
CA CYS A 266 6.43 -25.62 12.42
C CYS A 266 5.65 -26.86 12.84
N ASP A 267 5.89 -27.95 12.12
CA ASP A 267 5.43 -29.26 12.50
C ASP A 267 6.11 -29.64 13.83
N GLN A 268 5.30 -30.19 14.72
CA GLN A 268 5.71 -30.58 16.06
C GLN A 268 6.42 -31.93 16.00
N HIS A 269 7.65 -32.01 16.53
CA HIS A 269 8.19 -33.22 17.14
C HIS A 269 9.01 -32.86 18.38
#